data_AF-A0A3S8UEK6-F1
#
_entry.id   AF-A0A3S8UEK6-F1
#
_cell.length_a   1.000
_cell.length_b   1.000
_cell.length_c   1.000
_cell.angle_alpha   90.00
_cell.angle_beta   90.00
_cell.angle_gamma   90.00
#
_symmetry.space_group_name_H-M   'P 1'
#
loop_
_entity.id
_entity.type
_entity.pdbx_description
1 polymer ?
#
loop_
_entity_poly.entity_id
_entity_poly.type
_entity_poly.pdbx_seq_one_letter_code
_entity_poly.pdbx_strand_id
1 'polypeptide(L)'
;MSDDERVGLYVVLKSLDRLTVLLEGKGIVIPTVFIGLLDQAWRWLAEGKKVTLKGVEKAMRSTVVDEQDAKAEGILLNMYLYALSDLAQYFKEGELESLECVEAAVIDFYDFYVAQMHLESIGGTGAVVFSAAQETAVKEDPIFAGELSMLSADRAFSKKQVGWSGIESTR
;
A
#
# COMPACT_ATOMS: atom_id res chain seq x y z
N MET A 1 6.76 -14.79 -14.73
CA MET A 1 5.46 -14.23 -14.32
C MET A 1 4.39 -14.68 -15.28
N SER A 2 3.38 -15.36 -14.74
CA SER A 2 2.09 -15.56 -15.38
C SER A 2 1.38 -14.21 -15.59
N ASP A 3 0.31 -14.21 -16.39
CA ASP A 3 -0.47 -12.98 -16.59
C ASP A 3 -1.18 -12.53 -15.30
N ASP A 4 -1.64 -13.47 -14.47
CA ASP A 4 -2.24 -13.17 -13.17
C ASP A 4 -1.24 -12.51 -12.22
N GLU A 5 0.01 -12.98 -12.19
CA GLU A 5 1.09 -12.36 -11.40
C GLU A 5 1.38 -10.94 -11.89
N ARG A 6 1.41 -10.70 -13.21
CA ARG A 6 1.65 -9.35 -13.74
C ARG A 6 0.52 -8.39 -13.41
N VAL A 7 -0.72 -8.86 -13.54
CA VAL A 7 -1.92 -8.10 -13.17
C VAL A 7 -1.89 -7.76 -11.69
N GLY A 8 -1.64 -8.74 -10.82
CA GLY A 8 -1.54 -8.54 -9.37
C GLY A 8 -0.42 -7.55 -9.02
N LEU A 9 0.78 -7.78 -9.57
CA LEU A 9 1.94 -6.93 -9.30
C LEU A 9 1.68 -5.48 -9.75
N TYR A 10 1.08 -5.29 -10.93
CA TYR A 10 0.72 -3.94 -11.40
C TYR A 10 -0.21 -3.22 -10.43
N VAL A 11 -1.29 -3.89 -10.00
CA VAL A 11 -2.29 -3.30 -9.11
C VAL A 11 -1.64 -2.89 -7.78
N VAL A 12 -0.84 -3.76 -7.17
CA VAL A 12 -0.20 -3.45 -5.90
C VAL A 12 0.87 -2.36 -6.02
N LEU A 13 1.61 -2.29 -7.13
CA LEU A 13 2.60 -1.23 -7.32
C LEU A 13 1.93 0.12 -7.51
N LYS A 14 0.82 0.18 -8.25
CA LYS A 14 0.03 1.41 -8.39
C LYS A 14 -0.54 1.88 -7.05
N SER A 15 -1.04 0.96 -6.23
CA SER A 15 -1.59 1.31 -4.91
C SER A 15 -0.51 1.74 -3.92
N LEU A 16 0.64 1.04 -3.89
CA LEU A 16 1.78 1.44 -3.06
C LEU A 16 2.37 2.79 -3.48
N ASP A 17 2.39 3.10 -4.79
CA ASP A 17 2.77 4.42 -5.28
C ASP A 17 1.81 5.50 -4.77
N ARG A 18 0.49 5.27 -4.82
CA ARG A 18 -0.51 6.19 -4.25
C ARG A 18 -0.35 6.36 -2.74
N LEU A 19 -0.15 5.27 -2.00
CA LEU A 19 0.11 5.31 -0.55
C LEU A 19 1.37 6.12 -0.22
N THR A 20 2.43 5.94 -1.01
CA THR A 20 3.67 6.70 -0.85
C THR A 20 3.39 8.21 -0.98
N VAL A 21 2.70 8.62 -2.04
CA VAL A 21 2.33 10.03 -2.27
C VAL A 21 1.45 10.57 -1.13
N LEU A 22 0.48 9.78 -0.67
CA LEU A 22 -0.42 10.15 0.42
C LEU A 22 0.36 10.40 1.73
N LEU A 23 1.26 9.50 2.10
CA LEU A 23 2.07 9.60 3.30
C LEU A 23 3.04 10.78 3.24
N GLU A 24 3.73 10.97 2.12
CA GLU A 24 4.61 12.13 1.91
C GLU A 24 3.83 13.45 1.94
N GLY A 25 2.62 13.48 1.38
CA GLY A 25 1.70 14.62 1.47
C GLY A 25 1.29 14.98 2.89
N LYS A 26 1.45 14.06 3.85
CA LYS A 26 1.26 14.27 5.30
C LYS A 26 2.54 14.61 6.05
N GLY A 27 3.66 14.73 5.34
CA GLY A 27 4.97 14.94 5.95
C GLY A 27 5.58 13.69 6.58
N ILE A 28 5.03 12.51 6.31
CA ILE A 28 5.62 11.23 6.73
C ILE A 28 6.72 10.87 5.72
N VAL A 29 7.96 10.81 6.20
CA VAL A 29 9.12 10.55 5.35
C VAL A 29 9.25 9.06 5.07
N ILE A 30 9.17 8.67 3.80
CA ILE A 30 9.42 7.29 3.37
C ILE A 30 10.91 7.07 3.12
N PRO A 31 11.56 6.10 3.80
CA PRO A 31 12.96 5.78 3.54
C PRO A 31 13.22 5.42 2.07
N THR A 32 14.28 6.01 1.51
CA THR A 32 14.64 5.87 0.08
C THR A 32 14.88 4.44 -0.39
N VAL A 33 15.24 3.54 0.54
CA VAL A 33 15.37 2.10 0.26
C VAL A 33 14.05 1.46 -0.18
N PHE A 34 12.91 1.93 0.34
CA PHE A 34 11.59 1.44 -0.06
C PHE A 34 11.16 2.01 -1.41
N ILE A 35 11.46 3.27 -1.68
CA ILE A 35 11.31 3.84 -3.03
C ILE A 35 12.12 3.05 -4.05
N GLY A 36 13.38 2.76 -3.73
CA GLY A 36 14.24 1.93 -4.56
C GLY A 36 13.76 0.48 -4.74
N LEU A 37 13.00 -0.07 -3.78
CA LEU A 37 12.34 -1.38 -3.93
C LEU A 37 11.20 -1.29 -4.96
N LEU A 38 10.34 -0.27 -4.85
CA LEU A 38 9.23 -0.05 -5.79
C LEU A 38 9.74 0.23 -7.22
N ASP A 39 10.80 1.02 -7.37
CA ASP A 39 11.42 1.26 -8.68
C ASP A 39 11.97 -0.02 -9.31
N GLN A 40 12.57 -0.91 -8.50
CA GLN A 40 13.03 -2.21 -8.97
C GLN A 40 11.85 -3.11 -9.35
N ALA A 41 10.76 -3.09 -8.58
CA ALA A 41 9.55 -3.84 -8.87
C ALA A 41 8.91 -3.44 -10.20
N TRP A 42 8.83 -2.13 -10.47
CA TRP A 42 8.39 -1.61 -11.77
C TRP A 42 9.28 -2.09 -12.91
N ARG A 43 10.60 -2.05 -12.75
CA ARG A 43 11.54 -2.60 -13.75
C ARG A 43 11.43 -4.10 -13.91
N TRP A 44 11.08 -4.84 -12.86
CA TRP A 44 10.83 -6.28 -12.98
C TRP A 44 9.58 -6.56 -13.78
N LEU A 45 8.49 -5.82 -13.53
CA LEU A 45 7.26 -5.90 -14.30
C LEU A 45 7.49 -5.56 -15.78
N ALA A 46 8.22 -4.49 -16.05
CA ALA A 46 8.45 -3.98 -17.40
C ALA A 46 9.46 -4.80 -18.20
N GLU A 47 10.57 -5.20 -17.58
CA GLU A 47 11.76 -5.68 -18.27
C GLU A 47 12.23 -7.07 -17.78
N GLY A 48 11.58 -7.65 -16.77
CA GLY A 48 11.98 -8.93 -16.18
C GLY A 48 13.28 -8.86 -15.37
N LYS A 49 13.77 -7.66 -15.02
CA LYS A 49 14.97 -7.48 -14.19
C LYS A 49 14.71 -7.89 -12.73
N LYS A 50 15.52 -8.81 -12.20
CA LYS A 50 15.34 -9.34 -10.85
C LYS A 50 15.46 -8.24 -9.78
N VAL A 51 14.55 -8.26 -8.82
CA VAL A 51 14.56 -7.38 -7.64
C VAL A 51 15.57 -7.88 -6.60
N THR A 52 16.28 -6.95 -5.95
CA THR A 52 17.12 -7.24 -4.79
C THR A 52 16.49 -6.69 -3.51
N LEU A 53 16.41 -7.54 -2.48
CA LEU A 53 15.91 -7.18 -1.15
C LEU A 53 17.03 -6.73 -0.20
N LYS A 54 18.23 -6.45 -0.73
CA LYS A 54 19.39 -6.08 0.09
C LYS A 54 19.09 -4.81 0.89
N GLY A 55 19.08 -4.96 2.22
CA GLY A 55 18.88 -3.85 3.15
C GLY A 55 17.43 -3.49 3.42
N VAL A 56 16.46 -4.06 2.69
CA VAL A 56 15.02 -3.81 2.89
C VAL A 56 14.58 -4.26 4.28
N GLU A 57 14.88 -5.50 4.67
CA GLU A 57 14.48 -6.03 5.98
C GLU A 57 15.09 -5.24 7.14
N LYS A 58 16.37 -4.88 7.03
CA LYS A 58 17.05 -4.05 8.03
C LYS A 58 16.39 -2.66 8.13
N ALA A 59 16.01 -2.08 7.00
CA ALA A 59 15.33 -0.81 6.97
C ALA A 59 13.93 -0.90 7.61
N MET A 60 13.14 -1.91 7.29
CA MET A 60 11.83 -2.15 7.91
C MET A 60 11.96 -2.25 9.44
N ARG A 61 12.87 -3.11 9.93
CA ARG A 61 13.10 -3.31 11.37
C ARG A 61 13.54 -2.05 12.12
N SER A 62 14.19 -1.11 11.43
CA SER A 62 14.63 0.16 12.03
C SER A 62 13.64 1.30 11.86
N THR A 63 12.62 1.12 11.01
CA THR A 63 11.59 2.13 10.74
C THR A 63 10.29 1.84 11.49
N VAL A 64 9.97 0.58 11.73
CA VAL A 64 8.79 0.17 12.52
C VAL A 64 8.84 0.83 13.90
N VAL A 65 7.71 1.41 14.31
CA VAL A 65 7.50 1.98 15.64
C VAL A 65 6.67 1.05 16.51
N ASP A 66 6.80 1.17 17.83
CA ASP A 66 5.91 0.49 18.77
C ASP A 66 4.52 1.17 18.73
N GLU A 67 3.50 0.43 18.32
CA GLU A 67 2.14 0.93 18.15
C GLU A 67 1.49 1.38 19.47
N GLN A 68 1.96 0.88 20.61
CA GLN A 68 1.39 1.24 21.92
C GLN A 68 1.64 2.71 22.29
N ASP A 69 2.76 3.27 21.84
CA ASP A 69 3.17 4.65 22.09
C ASP A 69 3.16 5.52 20.81
N ALA A 70 2.76 4.95 19.68
CA ALA A 70 2.76 5.64 18.40
C ALA A 70 1.56 6.57 18.24
N LYS A 71 1.81 7.71 17.59
CA LYS A 71 0.75 8.56 17.03
C LYS A 71 0.21 7.95 15.74
N ALA A 72 -0.93 8.47 15.26
CA ALA A 72 -1.57 8.04 14.02
C ALA A 72 -0.59 7.98 12.84
N GLU A 73 0.33 8.94 12.72
CA GLU A 73 1.33 8.96 11.66
C GLU A 73 2.31 7.78 11.72
N GLY A 74 2.68 7.37 12.94
CA GLY A 74 3.53 6.19 13.16
C GLY A 74 2.80 4.89 12.82
N ILE A 75 1.52 4.79 13.17
CA ILE A 75 0.67 3.64 12.82
C ILE A 75 0.48 3.55 11.31
N LEU A 76 0.19 4.68 10.64
CA LEU A 76 0.09 4.74 9.17
C LEU A 76 1.39 4.28 8.51
N LEU A 77 2.55 4.69 9.03
CA LEU A 77 3.83 4.22 8.54
C LEU A 77 3.99 2.70 8.73
N ASN A 78 3.66 2.15 9.90
CA ASN A 78 3.70 0.69 10.13
C ASN A 78 2.82 -0.08 9.15
N MET A 79 1.58 0.37 8.91
CA MET A 79 0.67 -0.28 7.96
C MET A 79 1.24 -0.30 6.54
N TYR A 80 1.87 0.80 6.10
CA TYR A 80 2.60 0.84 4.83
C TYR A 80 3.80 -0.13 4.81
N LEU A 81 4.52 -0.26 5.93
CA LEU A 81 5.62 -1.23 6.05
C LEU A 81 5.12 -2.68 6.02
N TYR A 82 3.93 -2.99 6.54
CA TYR A 82 3.31 -4.31 6.42
C TYR A 82 3.01 -4.65 4.96
N ALA A 83 2.37 -3.74 4.22
CA ALA A 83 2.15 -3.91 2.78
C ALA A 83 3.47 -4.09 2.00
N LEU A 84 4.52 -3.33 2.34
CA LEU A 84 5.84 -3.53 1.73
C LEU A 84 6.50 -4.86 2.12
N SER A 85 6.24 -5.36 3.33
CA SER A 85 6.76 -6.65 3.81
C SER A 85 6.15 -7.79 3.00
N ASP A 86 4.85 -7.76 2.74
CA ASP A 86 4.17 -8.75 1.90
C ASP A 86 4.68 -8.69 0.45
N LEU A 87 4.94 -7.49 -0.06
CA LEU A 87 5.58 -7.34 -1.38
C LEU A 87 7.00 -7.93 -1.38
N ALA A 88 7.80 -7.69 -0.33
CA ALA A 88 9.12 -8.27 -0.20
C ALA A 88 9.07 -9.82 -0.11
N GLN A 89 8.04 -10.35 0.55
CA GLN A 89 7.78 -11.78 0.63
C GLN A 89 7.47 -12.37 -0.74
N TYR A 90 6.64 -11.70 -1.56
CA TYR A 90 6.41 -12.09 -2.96
C TYR A 90 7.73 -12.20 -3.73
N PHE A 91 8.62 -11.20 -3.62
CA PHE A 91 9.92 -11.25 -4.32
C PHE A 91 10.85 -12.38 -3.84
N LYS A 92 10.67 -12.84 -2.61
CA LYS A 92 11.48 -13.90 -2.01
C LYS A 92 10.98 -15.29 -2.40
N GLU A 93 9.67 -15.49 -2.41
CA GLU A 93 9.06 -16.81 -2.50
C GLU A 93 8.28 -17.05 -3.80
N GLY A 94 7.84 -15.98 -4.47
CA GLY A 94 7.11 -16.04 -5.74
C GLY A 94 5.64 -16.47 -5.59
N GLU A 95 5.09 -16.38 -4.39
CA GLU A 95 3.71 -16.79 -4.09
C GLU A 95 2.71 -15.68 -4.43
N LEU A 96 1.71 -15.99 -5.25
CA LEU A 96 0.71 -15.02 -5.70
C LEU A 96 -0.10 -14.47 -4.52
N GLU A 97 -0.35 -15.30 -3.52
CA GLU A 97 -1.03 -14.98 -2.26
C GLU A 97 -0.35 -13.81 -1.53
N SER A 98 0.97 -13.66 -1.66
CA SER A 98 1.67 -12.50 -1.08
C SER A 98 1.20 -11.19 -1.70
N LEU A 99 0.87 -11.16 -3.00
CA LEU A 99 0.31 -9.97 -3.65
C LEU A 99 -1.12 -9.68 -3.20
N GLU A 100 -1.91 -10.72 -2.91
CA GLU A 100 -3.25 -10.56 -2.34
C GLU A 100 -3.18 -9.96 -0.92
N CYS A 101 -2.20 -10.38 -0.12
CA CYS A 101 -1.92 -9.77 1.18
C CYS A 101 -1.56 -8.28 1.08
N VAL A 102 -0.75 -7.88 0.09
CA VAL A 102 -0.45 -6.45 -0.14
C VAL A 102 -1.72 -5.65 -0.43
N GLU A 103 -2.61 -6.16 -1.28
CA GLU A 103 -3.88 -5.49 -1.61
C GLU A 103 -4.79 -5.38 -0.38
N ALA A 104 -4.89 -6.44 0.42
CA ALA A 104 -5.63 -6.41 1.68
C ALA A 104 -5.04 -5.37 2.65
N ALA A 105 -3.71 -5.34 2.81
CA ALA A 105 -3.03 -4.37 3.67
C ALA A 105 -3.25 -2.90 3.20
N VAL A 106 -3.32 -2.67 1.89
CA VAL A 106 -3.69 -1.35 1.33
C VAL A 106 -5.14 -0.98 1.70
N ILE A 107 -6.07 -1.92 1.59
CA ILE A 107 -7.48 -1.69 1.96
C ILE A 107 -7.58 -1.36 3.45
N ASP A 108 -6.93 -2.15 4.31
CA ASP A 108 -6.88 -1.93 5.75
C ASP A 108 -6.26 -0.56 6.08
N PHE A 109 -5.21 -0.16 5.37
CA PHE A 109 -4.61 1.17 5.52
C PHE A 109 -5.65 2.27 5.30
N TYR A 110 -6.40 2.21 4.20
CA TYR A 110 -7.35 3.28 3.89
C TYR A 110 -8.54 3.27 4.84
N ASP A 111 -9.05 2.10 5.25
CA ASP A 111 -10.11 1.99 6.26
C ASP A 111 -9.66 2.62 7.59
N PHE A 112 -8.46 2.29 8.06
CA PHE A 112 -7.87 2.92 9.24
C PHE A 112 -7.72 4.44 9.04
N TYR A 113 -7.20 4.87 7.88
CA TYR A 113 -6.95 6.27 7.60
C TYR A 113 -8.23 7.11 7.65
N VAL A 114 -9.31 6.67 7.00
CA VAL A 114 -10.59 7.40 7.03
C VAL A 114 -11.26 7.31 8.40
N ALA A 115 -11.09 6.21 9.13
CA ALA A 115 -11.55 6.11 10.52
C ALA A 115 -10.87 7.13 11.44
N GLN A 116 -9.54 7.32 11.30
CA GLN A 116 -8.81 8.34 12.05
C GLN A 116 -9.27 9.76 11.69
N MET A 117 -9.43 10.07 10.39
CA MET A 117 -9.95 11.36 9.96
C MET A 117 -11.35 11.63 10.52
N HIS A 118 -12.23 10.63 10.50
CA HIS A 118 -13.56 10.74 11.08
C HIS A 118 -13.48 11.01 12.59
N LEU A 119 -12.66 10.26 13.31
CA LEU A 119 -12.47 10.42 14.75
C LEU A 119 -11.99 11.83 15.12
N GLU A 120 -11.00 12.35 14.39
CA GLU A 120 -10.50 13.71 14.55
C GLU A 120 -11.59 14.74 14.29
N SER A 121 -12.40 14.54 13.23
CA SER A 121 -13.48 15.47 12.86
C SER A 121 -14.57 15.62 13.93
N ILE A 122 -14.81 14.57 14.71
CA ILE A 122 -15.77 14.59 15.83
C ILE A 122 -15.12 14.96 17.17
N GLY A 123 -13.84 15.33 17.17
CA GLY A 123 -13.08 15.71 18.37
C GLY A 123 -12.74 14.55 19.30
N GLY A 124 -12.74 13.31 18.78
CA GLY A 124 -12.34 12.13 19.55
C GLY A 124 -10.82 12.08 19.73
N THR A 125 -10.37 11.81 20.95
CA THR A 125 -8.93 11.79 21.29
C THR A 125 -8.47 10.46 21.89
N GLY A 126 -9.20 9.37 21.68
CA GLY A 126 -8.90 8.08 22.27
C GLY A 126 -9.69 6.93 21.63
N ALA A 127 -9.58 5.75 22.23
CA ALA A 127 -10.31 4.57 21.77
C ALA A 127 -11.82 4.78 21.88
N VAL A 128 -12.52 4.58 20.77
CA VAL A 128 -13.98 4.68 20.69
C VAL A 128 -14.55 3.49 19.95
N VAL A 129 -15.80 3.15 20.27
CA VAL A 129 -16.60 2.22 19.47
C VAL A 129 -17.51 3.07 18.59
N PHE A 130 -17.41 2.90 17.28
CA PHE A 130 -18.30 3.58 16.36
C PHE A 130 -19.71 3.02 16.44
N SER A 131 -20.69 3.91 16.34
CA SER A 131 -22.06 3.49 16.04
C SER A 131 -22.15 2.96 14.61
N ALA A 132 -23.18 2.16 14.31
CA ALA A 132 -23.40 1.65 12.96
C ALA A 132 -23.50 2.76 11.89
N ALA A 133 -24.03 3.94 12.27
CA ALA A 133 -24.08 5.10 11.37
C ALA A 133 -22.69 5.68 11.09
N GLN A 134 -21.81 5.70 12.08
CA GLN A 134 -20.42 6.15 11.91
C GLN A 134 -19.60 5.15 11.10
N GLU A 135 -19.76 3.85 11.35
CA GLU A 135 -19.13 2.82 10.50
C GLU A 135 -19.57 2.94 9.05
N THR A 136 -20.85 3.23 8.81
CA THR A 136 -21.38 3.48 7.46
C THR A 136 -20.73 4.72 6.86
N ALA A 137 -20.64 5.83 7.61
CA ALA A 137 -20.02 7.06 7.13
C ALA A 137 -18.53 6.88 6.77
N VAL A 138 -17.79 6.09 7.55
CA VAL A 138 -16.39 5.75 7.26
C VAL A 138 -16.28 4.89 5.99
N LYS A 139 -17.12 3.88 5.84
CA LYS A 139 -17.14 3.01 4.65
C LYS A 139 -17.58 3.73 3.37
N GLU A 140 -18.41 4.75 3.50
CA GLU A 140 -18.86 5.59 2.39
C GLU A 140 -17.92 6.80 2.15
N ASP A 141 -16.83 6.92 2.90
CA ASP A 141 -15.89 8.04 2.74
C ASP A 141 -15.32 8.05 1.31
N PRO A 142 -15.35 9.20 0.61
CA PRO A 142 -14.88 9.30 -0.77
C PRO A 142 -13.42 8.88 -0.98
N ILE A 143 -12.56 9.00 0.04
CA ILE A 143 -11.16 8.58 -0.04
C ILE A 143 -11.08 7.05 -0.07
N PHE A 144 -11.77 6.37 0.84
CA PHE A 144 -11.79 4.91 0.90
C PHE A 144 -12.47 4.30 -0.33
N ALA A 145 -13.68 4.78 -0.66
CA ALA A 145 -14.40 4.35 -1.85
C ALA A 145 -13.63 4.66 -3.14
N GLY A 146 -12.90 5.78 -3.16
CA GLY A 146 -12.01 6.18 -4.24
C GLY A 146 -10.90 5.16 -4.49
N GLU A 147 -10.20 4.70 -3.44
CA GLU A 147 -9.14 3.69 -3.60
C GLU A 147 -9.72 2.36 -4.12
N LEU A 148 -10.86 1.89 -3.59
CA LEU A 148 -11.50 0.66 -4.07
C LEU A 148 -11.85 0.73 -5.57
N SER A 149 -12.29 1.91 -6.01
CA SER A 149 -12.54 2.19 -7.43
C SER A 149 -11.25 2.16 -8.25
N MET A 150 -10.17 2.75 -7.73
CA MET A 150 -8.86 2.77 -8.38
C MET A 150 -8.24 1.38 -8.50
N LEU A 151 -8.29 0.54 -7.47
CA LEU A 151 -7.85 -0.86 -7.53
C LEU A 151 -8.59 -1.64 -8.62
N SER A 152 -9.91 -1.45 -8.70
CA SER A 152 -10.74 -2.06 -9.74
C SER A 152 -10.38 -1.57 -11.15
N ALA A 153 -10.12 -0.26 -11.29
CA ALA A 153 -9.72 0.36 -12.55
C ALA A 153 -8.33 -0.10 -12.99
N ASP A 154 -7.35 -0.15 -12.08
CA ASP A 154 -6.00 -0.65 -12.33
C ASP A 154 -6.04 -2.10 -12.80
N ARG A 155 -6.88 -2.94 -12.17
CA ARG A 155 -7.08 -4.34 -12.56
C ARG A 155 -7.76 -4.49 -13.92
N ALA A 156 -8.76 -3.65 -14.22
CA ALA A 156 -9.43 -3.66 -15.52
C ALA A 156 -8.51 -3.17 -16.65
N PHE A 157 -7.62 -2.22 -16.35
CA PHE A 157 -6.59 -1.74 -17.26
C PHE A 157 -5.55 -2.83 -17.53
N SER A 158 -4.97 -3.42 -16.49
CA SER A 158 -3.89 -4.41 -16.62
C SER A 158 -4.32 -5.67 -17.37
N LYS A 159 -5.58 -6.13 -17.19
CA LYS A 159 -6.15 -7.25 -17.95
C LYS A 159 -6.25 -7.00 -19.47
N LYS A 160 -6.25 -5.74 -19.91
CA LYS A 160 -6.31 -5.36 -21.33
C LYS A 160 -4.91 -5.07 -21.91
N GLN A 161 -3.86 -5.15 -21.09
CA GLN A 161 -2.51 -4.80 -21.49
C GLN A 161 -1.89 -5.91 -22.35
N VAL A 162 -1.52 -5.58 -23.60
CA VAL A 162 -0.96 -6.53 -24.57
C VAL A 162 0.59 -6.60 -24.49
N GLY A 163 1.23 -5.68 -23.75
CA GLY A 163 2.68 -5.68 -23.55
C GLY A 163 3.09 -4.87 -22.33
N TRP A 164 4.05 -5.38 -21.56
CA TRP A 164 4.46 -4.78 -20.28
C TRP A 164 5.70 -3.89 -20.41
N SER A 165 6.38 -3.95 -21.54
CA SER A 165 7.55 -3.10 -21.83
C SER A 165 7.20 -1.62 -21.74
N GLY A 166 7.99 -0.86 -20.99
CA GLY A 166 7.80 0.59 -20.83
C GLY A 166 6.73 0.98 -19.83
N ILE A 167 6.16 0.04 -19.07
CA ILE A 167 5.35 0.38 -17.91
C ILE A 167 6.24 0.92 -16.79
N GLU A 168 5.86 2.04 -16.18
CA GLU A 168 6.68 2.72 -15.18
C GLU A 168 5.83 3.28 -14.05
N SER A 169 6.49 3.63 -12.95
CA SER A 169 5.86 4.35 -11.84
C SER A 169 5.32 5.69 -12.35
N THR A 170 4.17 6.09 -11.80
CA THR A 170 3.60 7.42 -12.05
C THR A 170 3.63 8.30 -10.80
N ARG A 171 4.46 7.93 -9.81
CA ARG A 171 4.67 8.70 -8.58
C ARG A 171 5.49 9.95 -8.85
#